data_AF-A0A2W4NV01-F1
#
_entry.id   AF-A0A2W4NV01-F1
#
_cell.length_a   1.000
_cell.length_b   1.000
_cell.length_c   1.000
_cell.angle_alpha   90.00
_cell.angle_beta   90.00
_cell.angle_gamma   90.00
#
_symmetry.space_group_name_H-M   'P 1'
#
loop_
_entity.id
_entity.type
_entity.pdbx_description
1 polymer ?
#
loop_
_entity_poly.entity_id
_entity_poly.type
_entity_poly.pdbx_seq_one_letter_code
_entity_poly.pdbx_strand_id
1 'polypeptide(L)'
;MSVSPAELVGDQLSEDERRLLAPFVTDLDAPIFGLRNLPEVVKGALFSRYSRSDKSLRRMLLDEFISAPESGFDAIVGGAAATDAAAQLVAVHQAEAFYERVLIGYGDDSVAELGGAHIACEGVSNIAAKALEDSRIGISPLEKSTRYVVFNRKVGGRYRYLRERRIMASGHAARYEEALDGLFDTYGALLEPTIAYVRARTPREPGTSERAYASATRAKACDLLRGLLPMATLTNVGL
;
A
#
# COMPACT_ATOMS: atom_id res chain seq x y z
N MET A 1 16.89 4.76 42.26
CA MET A 1 16.37 3.39 42.12
C MET A 1 15.84 3.26 40.70
N SER A 2 16.37 2.36 39.89
CA SER A 2 15.81 2.07 38.57
C SER A 2 14.60 1.17 38.77
N VAL A 3 13.40 1.71 38.60
CA VAL A 3 12.17 0.90 38.54
C VAL A 3 12.28 0.00 37.32
N SER A 4 12.08 -1.30 37.48
CA SER A 4 12.12 -2.21 36.35
C SER A 4 10.95 -1.89 35.40
N PRO A 5 11.10 -2.06 34.08
CA PRO A 5 10.03 -1.69 33.16
C PRO A 5 8.72 -2.49 33.40
N ALA A 6 8.82 -3.69 33.96
CA ALA A 6 7.67 -4.50 34.39
C ALA A 6 6.95 -3.91 35.62
N GLU A 7 7.68 -3.28 36.54
CA GLU A 7 7.11 -2.60 37.71
C GLU A 7 6.31 -1.34 37.32
N LEU A 8 6.58 -0.74 36.16
CA LEU A 8 5.82 0.43 35.67
C LEU A 8 4.45 0.06 35.11
N VAL A 9 4.32 -1.11 34.48
CA VAL A 9 3.05 -1.59 33.91
C VAL A 9 2.24 -2.36 34.95
N GLY A 10 2.90 -2.98 35.93
CA GLY A 10 2.25 -3.64 37.07
C GLY A 10 1.62 -5.00 36.74
N ASP A 11 1.77 -5.50 35.51
CA ASP A 11 1.23 -6.78 35.09
C ASP A 11 2.01 -7.95 35.73
N GLN A 12 1.29 -8.87 36.36
CA GLN A 12 1.80 -10.19 36.70
C GLN A 12 1.15 -11.23 35.78
N LEU A 13 1.95 -11.76 34.85
CA LEU A 13 1.52 -12.81 33.91
C LEU A 13 2.06 -14.16 34.36
N SER A 14 1.18 -15.15 34.45
CA SER A 14 1.56 -16.55 34.67
C SER A 14 2.31 -17.13 33.47
N GLU A 15 3.02 -18.24 33.65
CA GLU A 15 3.70 -18.93 32.54
C GLU A 15 2.73 -19.34 31.43
N ASP A 16 1.49 -19.70 31.75
CA ASP A 16 0.45 -20.04 30.77
C ASP A 16 0.02 -18.81 29.98
N GLU A 17 -0.22 -17.69 30.68
CA GLU A 17 -0.60 -16.41 30.07
C GLU A 17 0.52 -15.86 29.18
N ARG A 18 1.78 -15.98 29.62
CA ARG A 18 2.97 -15.66 28.83
C ARG A 18 3.04 -16.49 27.56
N ARG A 19 2.78 -17.80 27.64
CA ARG A 19 2.74 -18.68 26.46
C ARG A 19 1.65 -18.30 25.47
N LEU A 20 0.47 -17.89 25.94
CA LEU A 20 -0.63 -17.43 25.10
C LEU A 20 -0.34 -16.09 24.41
N LEU A 21 0.30 -15.16 25.10
CA LEU A 21 0.61 -13.82 24.58
C LEU A 21 1.85 -13.78 23.68
N ALA A 22 2.85 -14.63 23.96
CA ALA A 22 4.14 -14.62 23.28
C ALA A 22 4.06 -14.59 21.75
N PRO A 23 3.14 -15.29 21.06
CA PRO A 23 3.02 -15.24 19.61
C PRO A 23 2.62 -13.85 19.06
N PHE A 24 1.98 -13.01 19.86
CA PHE A 24 1.31 -11.79 19.42
C PHE A 24 2.02 -10.48 19.79
N VAL A 25 3.00 -10.54 20.68
CA VAL A 25 3.81 -9.38 21.08
C VAL A 25 5.30 -9.65 20.85
N THR A 26 6.09 -8.60 20.64
CA THR A 26 7.56 -8.73 20.50
C THR A 26 8.27 -8.87 21.83
N ASP A 27 7.65 -8.40 22.92
CA ASP A 27 8.19 -8.41 24.28
C ASP A 27 7.03 -8.51 25.28
N LEU A 28 7.20 -9.24 26.38
CA LEU A 28 6.17 -9.45 27.42
C LEU A 28 6.32 -8.51 28.62
N ASP A 29 7.49 -7.90 28.81
CA ASP A 29 7.88 -7.22 30.03
C ASP A 29 8.25 -5.74 29.79
N ALA A 30 8.69 -5.40 28.58
CA ALA A 30 9.05 -4.03 28.21
C ALA A 30 7.80 -3.14 28.01
N PRO A 31 7.87 -1.84 28.37
CA PRO A 31 6.79 -0.88 28.18
C PRO A 31 6.60 -0.50 26.71
N ILE A 32 7.62 -0.71 25.88
CA ILE A 32 7.59 -0.47 24.43
C ILE A 32 7.74 -1.81 23.73
N PHE A 33 6.73 -2.21 22.98
CA PHE A 33 6.69 -3.48 22.26
C PHE A 33 5.81 -3.34 21.01
N GLY A 34 6.02 -4.24 20.04
CA GLY A 34 5.20 -4.33 18.84
C GLY A 34 4.15 -5.42 18.94
N LEU A 35 3.02 -5.22 18.27
CA LEU A 35 2.05 -6.28 17.96
C LEU A 35 2.48 -7.01 16.68
N ARG A 36 2.36 -8.33 16.69
CA ARG A 36 2.68 -9.20 15.56
C ARG A 36 1.64 -10.30 15.43
N ASN A 37 1.51 -10.89 14.25
CA ASN A 37 0.63 -12.06 14.02
C ASN A 37 -0.84 -11.86 14.43
N LEU A 38 -1.29 -10.62 14.57
CA LEU A 38 -2.69 -10.25 14.80
C LEU A 38 -3.26 -9.66 13.52
N PRO A 39 -4.49 -10.02 13.11
CA PRO A 39 -5.20 -9.33 12.04
C PRO A 39 -5.39 -7.84 12.36
N GLU A 40 -5.35 -6.96 11.35
CA GLU A 40 -5.46 -5.50 11.54
C GLU A 40 -6.74 -5.10 12.28
N VAL A 41 -7.85 -5.77 11.97
CA VAL A 41 -9.15 -5.61 12.65
C VAL A 41 -9.05 -5.83 14.17
N VAL A 42 -8.26 -6.82 14.61
CA VAL A 42 -8.05 -7.13 16.03
C VAL A 42 -7.17 -6.07 16.67
N LYS A 43 -6.12 -5.60 15.99
CA LYS A 43 -5.28 -4.50 16.49
C LYS A 43 -6.11 -3.22 16.67
N GLY A 44 -6.95 -2.88 15.70
CA GLY A 44 -7.84 -1.73 15.75
C GLY A 44 -8.79 -1.78 16.95
N ALA A 45 -9.49 -2.90 17.11
CA ALA A 45 -10.38 -3.14 18.25
C ALA A 45 -9.64 -3.11 19.61
N LEU A 46 -8.44 -3.70 19.68
CA LEU A 46 -7.63 -3.73 20.88
C LEU A 46 -7.19 -2.33 21.31
N PHE A 47 -6.70 -1.51 20.38
CA PHE A 47 -6.32 -0.13 20.69
C PHE A 47 -7.52 0.75 21.05
N SER A 48 -8.68 0.52 20.42
CA SER A 48 -9.94 1.18 20.80
C SER A 48 -10.28 0.94 22.26
N ARG A 49 -10.28 -0.33 22.69
CA ARG A 49 -10.55 -0.71 24.08
C ARG A 49 -9.45 -0.20 25.02
N TYR A 50 -8.18 -0.32 24.62
CA TYR A 50 -7.02 0.05 25.43
C TYR A 50 -7.02 1.55 25.78
N SER A 51 -7.46 2.40 24.85
CA SER A 51 -7.55 3.85 25.08
C SER A 51 -8.52 4.26 26.20
N ARG A 52 -9.41 3.36 26.64
CA ARG A 52 -10.48 3.62 27.62
C ARG A 52 -10.46 2.66 28.81
N SER A 53 -9.35 1.96 29.03
CA SER A 53 -9.18 1.00 30.12
C SER A 53 -7.98 1.36 30.97
N ASP A 54 -8.01 0.96 32.24
CA ASP A 54 -6.89 1.02 33.18
C ASP A 54 -5.96 -0.21 33.07
N LYS A 55 -6.39 -1.25 32.33
CA LYS A 55 -5.58 -2.43 32.03
C LYS A 55 -4.47 -2.10 31.03
N SER A 56 -3.36 -2.83 31.14
CA SER A 56 -2.37 -2.87 30.07
C SER A 56 -2.95 -3.48 28.80
N LEU A 57 -2.33 -3.18 27.65
CA LEU A 57 -2.71 -3.77 26.38
C LEU A 57 -2.54 -5.30 26.36
N ARG A 58 -1.55 -5.85 27.08
CA ARG A 58 -1.33 -7.31 27.18
C ARG A 58 -2.45 -7.97 27.97
N ARG A 59 -2.82 -7.38 29.11
CA ARG A 59 -3.91 -7.89 29.95
C ARG A 59 -5.25 -7.81 29.22
N MET A 60 -5.47 -6.73 28.48
CA MET A 60 -6.66 -6.58 27.64
C MET A 60 -6.73 -7.63 26.53
N LEU A 61 -5.63 -7.82 25.77
CA LEU A 61 -5.56 -8.85 24.73
C LEU A 61 -5.82 -10.24 25.30
N LEU A 62 -5.25 -10.54 26.47
CA LEU A 62 -5.46 -11.81 27.13
C LEU A 62 -6.91 -11.98 27.59
N ASP A 63 -7.38 -11.09 28.46
CA ASP A 63 -8.67 -11.25 29.16
C ASP A 63 -9.87 -11.13 28.23
N GLU A 64 -9.84 -10.18 27.30
CA GLU A 64 -11.03 -9.77 26.53
C GLU A 64 -11.04 -10.35 25.11
N PHE A 65 -9.91 -10.89 24.64
CA PHE A 65 -9.79 -11.44 23.29
C PHE A 65 -9.41 -12.92 23.33
N ILE A 66 -8.24 -13.27 23.87
CA ILE A 66 -7.74 -14.66 23.85
C ILE A 66 -8.57 -15.57 24.77
N SER A 67 -8.84 -15.12 26.00
CA SER A 67 -9.51 -15.93 27.02
C SER A 67 -11.04 -15.80 27.04
N ALA A 68 -11.61 -14.99 26.14
CA ALA A 68 -13.04 -14.76 26.01
C ALA A 68 -13.60 -15.52 24.79
N PRO A 69 -14.28 -16.68 24.96
CA PRO A 69 -14.75 -17.49 23.83
C PRO A 69 -15.72 -16.74 22.90
N GLU A 70 -16.51 -15.82 23.45
CA GLU A 70 -17.45 -14.96 22.72
C GLU A 70 -16.76 -13.91 21.82
N SER A 71 -15.45 -13.69 21.99
CA SER A 71 -14.67 -12.80 21.13
C SER A 71 -14.52 -13.35 19.71
N GLY A 72 -14.56 -14.68 19.54
CA GLY A 72 -14.28 -15.32 18.25
C GLY A 72 -12.81 -15.22 17.82
N PHE A 73 -11.90 -14.87 18.73
CA PHE A 73 -10.48 -14.62 18.44
C PHE A 73 -9.79 -15.77 17.70
N ASP A 74 -9.96 -17.02 18.16
CA ASP A 74 -9.33 -18.19 17.54
C ASP A 74 -9.77 -18.40 16.09
N ALA A 75 -11.02 -18.08 15.78
CA ALA A 75 -11.54 -18.23 14.43
C ALA A 75 -11.05 -17.12 13.49
N ILE A 76 -10.84 -15.91 14.02
CA ILE A 76 -10.29 -14.77 13.28
C ILE A 76 -8.78 -14.97 13.01
N VAL A 77 -8.02 -15.36 14.04
CA VAL A 77 -6.57 -15.61 13.92
C VAL A 77 -6.28 -16.91 13.14
N GLY A 78 -7.05 -17.96 13.37
CA GLY A 78 -6.94 -19.24 12.66
C GLY A 78 -7.43 -19.17 11.21
N GLY A 79 -8.46 -18.37 10.93
CA GLY A 79 -9.02 -18.17 9.59
C GLY A 79 -8.07 -17.44 8.63
N ALA A 80 -7.19 -16.57 9.14
CA ALA A 80 -6.16 -15.90 8.35
C ALA A 80 -5.12 -16.86 7.74
N ALA A 81 -4.99 -18.08 8.29
CA ALA A 81 -4.13 -19.15 7.78
C ALA A 81 -4.88 -20.21 6.96
N ALA A 82 -6.21 -20.10 6.82
CA ALA A 82 -7.03 -21.08 6.12
C ALA A 82 -6.85 -20.98 4.59
N THR A 83 -6.69 -22.14 3.94
CA THR A 83 -6.49 -22.25 2.48
C THR A 83 -7.80 -22.44 1.70
N ASP A 84 -8.90 -22.74 2.38
CA ASP A 84 -10.22 -22.93 1.77
C ASP A 84 -11.02 -21.61 1.75
N ALA A 85 -11.64 -21.32 0.60
CA ALA A 85 -12.36 -20.08 0.35
C ALA A 85 -13.61 -19.94 1.22
N ALA A 86 -14.29 -21.06 1.54
CA ALA A 86 -15.46 -21.03 2.42
C ALA A 86 -15.06 -20.69 3.87
N ALA A 87 -13.96 -21.27 4.36
CA ALA A 87 -13.41 -20.96 5.68
C ALA A 87 -12.93 -19.50 5.79
N GLN A 88 -12.32 -18.95 4.73
CA GLN A 88 -11.95 -17.54 4.69
C GLN A 88 -13.17 -16.61 4.75
N LEU A 89 -14.24 -16.88 3.99
CA LEU A 89 -15.47 -16.08 4.03
C LEU A 89 -16.12 -16.09 5.43
N VAL A 90 -16.14 -17.23 6.10
CA VAL A 90 -16.63 -17.34 7.49
C VAL A 90 -15.77 -16.50 8.44
N ALA A 91 -14.45 -16.56 8.30
CA ALA A 91 -13.52 -15.77 9.11
C ALA A 91 -13.68 -14.26 8.88
N VAL A 92 -13.92 -13.82 7.64
CA VAL A 92 -14.21 -12.41 7.31
C VAL A 92 -15.50 -11.95 7.98
N HIS A 93 -16.60 -12.69 7.86
CA HIS A 93 -17.87 -12.30 8.51
C HIS A 93 -17.75 -12.28 10.05
N GLN A 94 -16.97 -13.20 10.63
CA GLN A 94 -16.73 -13.19 12.07
C GLN A 94 -15.86 -11.99 12.50
N ALA A 95 -14.86 -11.63 11.70
CA ALA A 95 -14.06 -10.43 11.90
C ALA A 95 -14.89 -9.14 11.75
N GLU A 96 -15.78 -9.06 10.76
CA GLU A 96 -16.72 -7.94 10.59
C GLU A 96 -17.67 -7.83 11.77
N ALA A 97 -18.31 -8.93 12.17
CA ALA A 97 -19.21 -8.93 13.32
C ALA A 97 -18.48 -8.58 14.64
N PHE A 98 -17.23 -9.01 14.78
CA PHE A 98 -16.35 -8.62 15.87
C PHE A 98 -16.07 -7.11 15.83
N TYR A 99 -15.70 -6.59 14.66
CA TYR A 99 -15.40 -5.17 14.45
C TYR A 99 -16.63 -4.28 14.67
N GLU A 100 -17.80 -4.65 14.16
CA GLU A 100 -19.07 -3.94 14.38
C GLU A 100 -19.44 -3.88 15.86
N ARG A 101 -19.35 -5.00 16.59
CA ARG A 101 -19.62 -5.01 18.04
C ARG A 101 -18.71 -4.03 18.79
N VAL A 102 -17.45 -3.90 18.35
CA VAL A 102 -16.48 -3.00 18.98
C VAL A 102 -16.70 -1.54 18.53
N LEU A 103 -16.98 -1.26 17.26
CA LEU A 103 -17.17 0.11 16.74
C LEU A 103 -18.51 0.74 17.13
N ILE A 104 -19.61 -0.02 17.02
CA ILE A 104 -20.98 0.48 17.28
C ILE A 104 -21.13 0.94 18.74
N GLY A 105 -20.36 0.34 19.67
CA GLY A 105 -20.38 0.73 21.08
C GLY A 105 -19.73 2.09 21.38
N TYR A 106 -18.88 2.63 20.50
CA TYR A 106 -17.96 3.71 20.88
C TYR A 106 -17.90 4.93 19.95
N GLY A 107 -18.43 4.85 18.73
CA GLY A 107 -18.69 6.00 17.84
C GLY A 107 -17.48 6.87 17.49
N ASP A 108 -16.29 6.27 17.42
CA ASP A 108 -15.01 7.00 17.32
C ASP A 108 -14.32 6.72 15.98
N ASP A 109 -14.25 7.76 15.12
CA ASP A 109 -13.65 7.70 13.78
C ASP A 109 -12.15 7.33 13.82
N SER A 110 -11.47 7.60 14.95
CA SER A 110 -10.04 7.30 15.13
C SER A 110 -9.72 5.79 15.10
N VAL A 111 -10.70 4.93 15.37
CA VAL A 111 -10.56 3.46 15.30
C VAL A 111 -10.58 2.99 13.84
N ALA A 112 -11.31 3.70 12.97
CA ALA A 112 -11.35 3.39 11.55
C ALA A 112 -10.01 3.71 10.85
N GLU A 113 -9.24 4.68 11.37
CA GLU A 113 -7.90 5.03 10.87
C GLU A 113 -6.86 3.91 11.06
N LEU A 114 -7.12 2.96 11.96
CA LEU A 114 -6.26 1.79 12.15
C LEU A 114 -6.48 0.71 11.08
N GLY A 115 -7.55 0.83 10.29
CA GLY A 115 -7.80 0.01 9.11
C GLY A 115 -7.07 0.57 7.88
N GLY A 116 -6.34 -0.29 7.18
CA GLY A 116 -5.69 0.03 5.91
C GLY A 116 -6.32 -0.73 4.74
N ALA A 117 -6.32 -0.11 3.55
CA ALA A 117 -6.66 -0.78 2.30
C ALA A 117 -5.54 -0.55 1.29
N HIS A 118 -5.19 -1.58 0.53
CA HIS A 118 -4.29 -1.45 -0.61
C HIS A 118 -5.13 -1.21 -1.86
N ILE A 119 -4.92 -0.09 -2.54
CA ILE A 119 -5.74 0.29 -3.71
C ILE A 119 -4.89 0.28 -4.97
N ALA A 120 -5.32 -0.48 -5.97
CA ALA A 120 -4.74 -0.44 -7.30
C ALA A 120 -5.57 0.49 -8.20
N CYS A 121 -5.00 1.64 -8.57
CA CYS A 121 -5.58 2.56 -9.53
C CYS A 121 -4.93 2.35 -10.90
N GLU A 122 -5.63 1.71 -11.84
CA GLU A 122 -5.12 1.41 -13.18
C GLU A 122 -5.74 2.27 -14.27
N GLY A 123 -4.93 2.70 -15.23
CA GLY A 123 -5.43 3.47 -16.37
C GLY A 123 -5.94 4.87 -15.99
N VAL A 124 -5.48 5.42 -14.88
CA VAL A 124 -5.75 6.81 -14.47
C VAL A 124 -4.77 7.76 -15.15
N SER A 125 -5.14 9.02 -15.38
CA SER A 125 -4.20 10.00 -15.94
C SER A 125 -3.11 10.35 -14.93
N ASN A 126 -1.96 10.87 -15.39
CA ASN A 126 -0.96 11.39 -14.45
C ASN A 126 -1.52 12.53 -13.59
N ILE A 127 -2.48 13.33 -14.09
CA ILE A 127 -3.16 14.34 -13.25
C ILE A 127 -3.84 13.69 -12.05
N ALA A 128 -4.62 12.63 -12.29
CA ALA A 128 -5.30 11.90 -11.21
C ALA A 128 -4.30 11.23 -10.26
N ALA A 129 -3.24 10.62 -10.79
CA ALA A 129 -2.18 10.03 -9.96
C ALA A 129 -1.52 11.07 -9.05
N LYS A 130 -1.19 12.27 -9.56
CA LYS A 130 -0.62 13.34 -8.73
C LYS A 130 -1.58 13.85 -7.67
N ALA A 131 -2.88 13.92 -7.96
CA ALA A 131 -3.87 14.29 -6.96
C ALA A 131 -3.99 13.23 -5.84
N LEU A 132 -3.91 11.94 -6.19
CA LEU A 132 -3.90 10.85 -5.20
C LEU A 132 -2.64 10.88 -4.33
N GLU A 133 -1.47 11.02 -4.96
CA GLU A 133 -0.17 11.05 -4.28
C GLU A 133 0.03 12.25 -3.35
N ASP A 134 -0.70 13.35 -3.55
CA ASP A 134 -0.60 14.54 -2.70
C ASP A 134 -1.27 14.37 -1.33
N SER A 135 -2.07 13.30 -1.15
CA SER A 135 -2.73 12.96 0.13
C SER A 135 -1.77 12.29 1.12
N ARG A 136 -0.71 12.99 1.56
CA ARG A 136 0.50 12.44 2.22
C ARG A 136 0.32 11.62 3.51
N ILE A 137 -0.81 11.67 4.21
CA ILE A 137 -0.99 10.99 5.50
C ILE A 137 -1.59 9.60 5.25
N GLY A 138 -0.88 8.56 5.67
CA GLY A 138 -1.39 7.18 5.67
C GLY A 138 -1.30 6.44 4.32
N ILE A 139 -0.84 7.07 3.23
CA ILE A 139 -0.64 6.40 1.93
C ILE A 139 0.84 6.24 1.60
N SER A 140 1.20 5.15 0.91
CA SER A 140 2.56 4.88 0.43
C SER A 140 2.56 4.61 -1.08
N PRO A 141 2.48 5.66 -1.92
CA PRO A 141 2.20 5.50 -3.33
C PRO A 141 3.36 4.85 -4.09
N LEU A 142 3.02 3.92 -4.99
CA LEU A 142 3.92 3.31 -5.96
C LEU A 142 3.37 3.48 -7.37
N GLU A 143 3.78 4.54 -8.04
CA GLU A 143 3.43 4.82 -9.43
C GLU A 143 4.36 4.08 -10.41
N LYS A 144 3.79 3.64 -11.53
CA LYS A 144 4.54 3.18 -12.70
C LYS A 144 5.56 4.22 -13.16
N SER A 145 6.83 3.88 -13.07
CA SER A 145 7.92 4.80 -13.37
C SER A 145 8.05 5.10 -14.87
N THR A 146 7.99 6.38 -15.23
CA THR A 146 8.32 6.90 -16.57
C THR A 146 9.80 6.77 -16.92
N ARG A 147 10.66 6.43 -15.95
CA ARG A 147 12.08 6.14 -16.18
C ARG A 147 12.32 4.69 -16.56
N TYR A 148 11.52 3.75 -16.05
CA TYR A 148 11.79 2.31 -16.25
C TYR A 148 10.78 1.64 -17.19
N VAL A 149 9.62 2.25 -17.41
CA VAL A 149 8.61 1.77 -18.36
C VAL A 149 8.56 2.70 -19.57
N VAL A 150 8.48 2.11 -20.76
CA VAL A 150 8.32 2.86 -22.01
C VAL A 150 6.84 3.00 -22.32
N PHE A 151 6.41 4.23 -22.60
CA PHE A 151 5.00 4.59 -22.78
C PHE A 151 4.56 4.70 -24.25
N ASN A 152 5.18 3.94 -25.16
CA ASN A 152 4.87 3.98 -26.61
C ASN A 152 3.94 2.83 -27.08
N ARG A 153 3.47 1.97 -26.18
CA ARG A 153 2.61 0.84 -26.54
C ARG A 153 1.18 1.29 -26.84
N LYS A 154 0.69 0.96 -28.03
CA LYS A 154 -0.72 1.13 -28.43
C LYS A 154 -1.58 -0.05 -27.96
N VAL A 155 -2.83 0.23 -27.59
CA VAL A 155 -3.87 -0.77 -27.28
C VAL A 155 -5.07 -0.49 -28.18
N GLY A 156 -5.50 -1.49 -28.96
CA GLY A 156 -6.55 -1.30 -29.97
C GLY A 156 -6.19 -0.20 -30.98
N GLY A 157 -4.91 -0.10 -31.37
CA GLY A 157 -4.42 0.90 -32.31
C GLY A 157 -4.25 2.32 -31.75
N ARG A 158 -4.52 2.57 -30.47
CA ARG A 158 -4.47 3.92 -29.86
C ARG A 158 -3.42 4.02 -28.75
N TYR A 159 -2.80 5.19 -28.62
CA TYR A 159 -1.97 5.52 -27.46
C TYR A 159 -2.80 5.65 -26.18
N ARG A 160 -2.14 5.38 -25.05
CA ARG A 160 -2.76 5.37 -23.73
C ARG A 160 -2.69 6.75 -23.08
N TYR A 161 -3.58 7.63 -23.49
CA TYR A 161 -3.89 8.89 -22.81
C TYR A 161 -5.39 9.02 -22.56
N LEU A 162 -5.74 9.80 -21.55
CA LEU A 162 -7.11 10.11 -21.18
C LEU A 162 -7.78 10.95 -22.28
N ARG A 163 -8.86 10.44 -22.85
CA ARG A 163 -9.76 11.21 -23.71
C ARG A 163 -10.88 11.79 -22.84
N GLU A 164 -10.63 12.97 -22.26
CA GLU A 164 -11.57 13.59 -21.31
C GLU A 164 -12.88 13.96 -22.03
N ARG A 165 -14.02 13.62 -21.42
CA ARG A 165 -15.34 13.65 -22.06
C ARG A 165 -15.72 15.04 -22.58
N ARG A 166 -15.44 16.10 -21.83
CA ARG A 166 -15.78 17.48 -22.23
C ARG A 166 -14.92 17.96 -23.39
N ILE A 167 -13.64 17.57 -23.43
CA ILE A 167 -12.77 17.87 -24.58
C ILE A 167 -13.28 17.13 -25.81
N MET A 168 -13.62 15.85 -25.68
CA MET A 168 -14.11 15.01 -26.79
C MET A 168 -15.48 15.45 -27.32
N ALA A 169 -16.33 16.02 -26.47
CA ALA A 169 -17.62 16.59 -26.87
C ALA A 169 -17.52 18.02 -27.45
N SER A 170 -16.32 18.61 -27.46
CA SER A 170 -16.08 19.98 -27.94
C SER A 170 -15.53 20.01 -29.37
N GLY A 171 -15.51 21.19 -29.98
CA GLY A 171 -14.83 21.43 -31.26
C GLY A 171 -13.30 21.25 -31.24
N HIS A 172 -12.70 20.98 -30.08
CA HIS A 172 -11.26 20.77 -29.93
C HIS A 172 -10.83 19.29 -29.94
N ALA A 173 -11.77 18.35 -30.04
CA ALA A 173 -11.49 16.92 -29.93
C ALA A 173 -10.41 16.42 -30.90
N ALA A 174 -10.56 16.73 -32.20
CA ALA A 174 -9.60 16.30 -33.23
C ALA A 174 -8.20 16.88 -32.99
N ARG A 175 -8.11 18.18 -32.69
CA ARG A 175 -6.84 18.86 -32.39
C ARG A 175 -6.17 18.29 -31.15
N TYR A 176 -6.95 17.91 -30.15
CA TYR A 176 -6.43 17.28 -28.94
C TYR A 176 -5.81 15.92 -29.24
N GLU A 177 -6.52 15.04 -29.95
CA GLU A 177 -5.99 13.72 -30.33
C GLU A 177 -4.76 13.83 -31.22
N GLU A 178 -4.79 14.70 -32.23
CA GLU A 178 -3.63 14.94 -33.12
C GLU A 178 -2.40 15.40 -32.33
N ALA A 179 -2.57 16.34 -31.41
CA ALA A 179 -1.47 16.84 -30.59
C ALA A 179 -0.90 15.74 -29.67
N LEU A 180 -1.77 14.95 -29.03
CA LEU A 180 -1.30 13.88 -28.15
C LEU A 180 -0.66 12.73 -28.94
N ASP A 181 -1.26 12.30 -30.04
CA ASP A 181 -0.68 11.27 -30.90
C ASP A 181 0.69 11.70 -31.42
N GLY A 182 0.84 12.96 -31.85
CA GLY A 182 2.13 13.52 -32.26
C GLY A 182 3.19 13.52 -31.16
N LEU A 183 2.81 13.80 -29.91
CA LEU A 183 3.72 13.72 -28.76
C LEU A 183 4.19 12.28 -28.51
N PHE A 184 3.29 11.31 -28.55
CA PHE A 184 3.62 9.89 -28.35
C PHE A 184 4.44 9.31 -29.52
N ASP A 185 4.10 9.66 -30.76
CA ASP A 185 4.88 9.28 -31.94
C ASP A 185 6.31 9.83 -31.85
N THR A 186 6.45 11.11 -31.47
CA THR A 186 7.75 11.75 -31.27
C THR A 186 8.55 11.07 -30.16
N TYR A 187 7.93 10.80 -29.02
CA TYR A 187 8.53 10.04 -27.92
C TYR A 187 9.03 8.66 -28.38
N GLY A 188 8.20 7.92 -29.12
CA GLY A 188 8.54 6.60 -29.65
C GLY A 188 9.69 6.63 -30.65
N ALA A 189 9.67 7.59 -31.58
CA ALA A 189 10.70 7.75 -32.61
C ALA A 189 12.06 8.16 -32.04
N LEU A 190 12.08 8.99 -30.98
CA LEU A 190 13.32 9.49 -30.37
C LEU A 190 13.96 8.50 -29.38
N LEU A 191 13.26 7.43 -28.98
CA LEU A 191 13.73 6.51 -27.95
C LEU A 191 15.07 5.86 -28.31
N GLU A 192 15.14 5.14 -29.43
CA GLU A 192 16.37 4.44 -29.84
C GLU A 192 17.53 5.41 -30.15
N PRO A 193 17.34 6.53 -30.88
CA PRO A 193 18.39 7.53 -31.06
C PRO A 193 18.93 8.09 -29.75
N THR A 194 18.06 8.32 -28.76
CA THR A 194 18.48 8.85 -27.45
C THR A 194 19.22 7.79 -26.63
N ILE A 195 18.81 6.52 -26.69
CA ILE A 195 19.54 5.40 -26.08
C ILE A 195 20.95 5.29 -26.68
N ALA A 196 21.06 5.34 -28.01
CA ALA A 196 22.34 5.28 -28.70
C ALA A 196 23.25 6.47 -28.29
N TYR A 197 22.69 7.67 -28.24
CA TYR A 197 23.40 8.86 -27.78
C TYR A 197 23.92 8.73 -26.34
N VAL A 198 23.06 8.29 -25.41
CA VAL A 198 23.45 8.07 -24.00
C VAL A 198 24.57 7.04 -23.91
N ARG A 199 24.46 5.92 -24.62
CA ARG A 199 25.50 4.88 -24.64
C ARG A 199 26.84 5.37 -25.19
N ALA A 200 26.82 6.22 -26.23
CA ALA A 200 28.02 6.80 -26.78
C ALA A 200 28.74 7.76 -25.80
N ARG A 201 28.00 8.37 -24.87
CA ARG A 201 28.54 9.32 -23.87
C ARG A 201 28.78 8.73 -22.49
N THR A 202 28.32 7.51 -22.24
CA THR A 202 28.52 6.82 -20.97
C THR A 202 29.02 5.41 -21.25
N PRO A 203 30.31 5.23 -21.61
CA PRO A 203 30.86 3.89 -21.88
C PRO A 203 30.69 2.95 -20.68
N ARG A 204 30.50 1.66 -20.94
CA ARG A 204 30.34 0.66 -19.88
C ARG A 204 31.64 0.48 -19.09
N GLU A 205 31.55 0.61 -17.77
CA GLU A 205 32.67 0.38 -16.87
C GLU A 205 33.03 -1.11 -16.76
N PRO A 206 34.33 -1.45 -16.56
CA PRO A 206 34.75 -2.79 -16.21
C PRO A 206 34.02 -3.29 -14.96
N GLY A 207 33.44 -4.49 -15.03
CA GLY A 207 32.66 -5.10 -13.92
C GLY A 207 31.15 -4.82 -13.96
N THR A 208 30.68 -3.84 -14.73
CA THR A 208 29.23 -3.65 -14.93
C THR A 208 28.71 -4.68 -15.95
N SER A 209 27.65 -5.43 -15.61
CA SER A 209 27.04 -6.35 -16.58
C SER A 209 26.36 -5.61 -17.74
N GLU A 210 26.32 -6.22 -18.93
CA GLU A 210 25.62 -5.65 -20.09
C GLU A 210 24.14 -5.38 -19.79
N ARG A 211 23.49 -6.25 -19.02
CA ARG A 211 22.09 -6.06 -18.60
C ARG A 211 21.91 -4.83 -17.73
N ALA A 212 22.77 -4.64 -16.72
CA ALA A 212 22.71 -3.48 -15.84
C ALA A 212 22.97 -2.18 -16.62
N TYR A 213 23.97 -2.19 -17.49
CA TYR A 213 24.31 -1.07 -18.37
C TYR A 213 23.18 -0.72 -19.34
N ALA A 214 22.60 -1.72 -20.01
CA ALA A 214 21.48 -1.53 -20.92
C ALA A 214 20.24 -0.97 -20.21
N SER A 215 19.95 -1.45 -19.00
CA SER A 215 18.85 -0.96 -18.17
C SER A 215 19.08 0.50 -17.76
N ALA A 216 20.26 0.84 -17.25
CA ALA A 216 20.60 2.19 -16.81
C ALA A 216 20.56 3.21 -17.95
N THR A 217 21.14 2.86 -19.11
CA THR A 217 21.16 3.74 -20.29
C THR A 217 19.77 3.94 -20.88
N ARG A 218 18.95 2.88 -20.94
CA ARG A 218 17.53 2.98 -21.31
C ARG A 218 16.77 3.87 -20.33
N ALA A 219 17.00 3.70 -19.03
CA ALA A 219 16.31 4.50 -18.03
C ALA A 219 16.67 5.98 -18.11
N LYS A 220 17.94 6.29 -18.40
CA LYS A 220 18.38 7.67 -18.64
C LYS A 220 17.76 8.26 -19.90
N ALA A 221 17.66 7.50 -20.99
CA ALA A 221 16.99 7.96 -22.20
C ALA A 221 15.49 8.24 -21.95
N CYS A 222 14.80 7.35 -21.22
CA CYS A 222 13.40 7.59 -20.83
C CYS A 222 13.26 8.85 -19.96
N ASP A 223 14.17 9.07 -19.02
CA ASP A 223 14.20 10.26 -18.15
C ASP A 223 14.39 11.57 -18.95
N LEU A 224 15.22 11.54 -20.01
CA LEU A 224 15.43 12.68 -20.90
C LEU A 224 14.19 12.97 -21.77
N LEU A 225 13.49 11.92 -22.20
CA LEU A 225 12.33 12.04 -23.10
C LEU A 225 11.00 12.23 -22.39
N ARG A 226 10.93 12.03 -21.06
CA ARG A 226 9.66 12.05 -20.31
C ARG A 226 8.88 13.36 -20.41
N GLY A 227 9.54 14.47 -20.76
CA GLY A 227 8.88 15.75 -21.02
C GLY A 227 7.93 15.75 -22.23
N LEU A 228 8.07 14.76 -23.13
CA LEU A 228 7.14 14.55 -24.25
C LEU A 228 5.87 13.79 -23.83
N LEU A 229 5.86 13.15 -22.65
CA LEU A 229 4.67 12.47 -22.16
C LEU A 229 3.70 13.50 -21.57
N PRO A 230 2.51 13.70 -22.18
CA PRO A 230 1.54 14.67 -21.69
C PRO A 230 0.99 14.24 -20.32
N MET A 231 0.50 15.18 -19.52
CA MET A 231 -0.17 14.88 -18.24
C MET A 231 -1.45 14.03 -18.39
N ALA A 232 -1.98 13.92 -19.62
CA ALA A 232 -3.06 13.01 -19.98
C ALA A 232 -2.62 11.54 -20.08
N THR A 233 -1.32 11.24 -20.09
CA THR A 233 -0.78 9.87 -20.16
C THR A 233 -1.40 9.00 -19.07
N LEU A 234 -1.85 7.80 -19.44
CA LEU A 234 -2.43 6.86 -18.49
C LEU A 234 -1.34 6.05 -17.78
N THR A 235 -1.45 5.98 -16.47
CA THR A 235 -0.51 5.32 -15.55
C THR A 235 -1.23 4.32 -14.65
N ASN A 236 -0.47 3.62 -13.83
CA ASN A 236 -1.00 2.84 -12.72
C ASN A 236 -0.31 3.33 -11.43
N VAL A 237 -1.07 3.47 -10.35
CA VAL A 237 -0.54 3.77 -9.02
C VAL A 237 -1.14 2.80 -8.00
N GLY A 238 -0.28 2.19 -7.19
CA GLY A 238 -0.69 1.49 -5.97
C GLY A 238 -0.66 2.48 -4.81
N LEU A 239 -1.65 2.43 -3.93
CA LEU A 239 -1.74 3.23 -2.70
C LEU A 239 -1.79 2.32 -1.47
#